data_AF-A0A2B7Z2T6-F1
#
_entry.id   AF-A0A2B7Z2T6-F1
#
_cell.length_a   1.000
_cell.length_b   1.000
_cell.length_c   1.000
_cell.angle_alpha   90.00
_cell.angle_beta   90.00
_cell.angle_gamma   90.00
#
_symmetry.space_group_name_H-M   'P 1'
#
loop_
_entity.id
_entity.type
_entity.pdbx_description
1 polymer ?
#
loop_
_entity_poly.entity_id
_entity_poly.type
_entity_poly.pdbx_seq_one_letter_code
_entity_poly.pdbx_strand_id
1 'polypeptide(L)'
;MSAALAQAPVPQLEETELSDEQIQKLLQEAEARLLQSVSVVSDSLTQADSNSKRGPNSLRIPTLDNYIVERPYVSEKDNIATIDKPRVVPASDKKLADTIRTVVSEAPGPSQDNNAKPTSGPEWFNLPKTDLTPQLKRDLQLLRMRSVLDPKRHYKKDNGKFKPPEYSQVGTIVEGPTEFFSARISNKDRRKTFVEEALSTETSNGRFKRKYGEIQDAKTSGRKAHYKSLKGRRTGNKKFG
;
A
#
# COMPACT_ATOMS: atom_id res chain seq x y z
N MET A 1 -20.04 -6.77 -41.80
CA MET A 1 -18.81 -7.16 -41.07
C MET A 1 -18.69 -6.24 -39.87
N SER A 2 -19.29 -6.66 -38.76
CA SER A 2 -19.45 -5.84 -37.56
C SER A 2 -18.74 -6.56 -36.42
N ALA A 3 -17.56 -6.07 -36.05
CA ALA A 3 -16.78 -6.62 -34.95
C ALA A 3 -17.24 -5.93 -33.65
N ALA A 4 -17.97 -6.67 -32.83
CA ALA A 4 -18.31 -6.28 -31.47
C ALA A 4 -17.10 -6.53 -30.56
N LEU A 5 -16.56 -5.46 -29.98
CA LEU A 5 -15.47 -5.45 -29.02
C LEU A 5 -16.02 -5.86 -27.65
N ALA A 6 -15.82 -7.12 -27.26
CA ALA A 6 -16.12 -7.61 -25.91
C ALA A 6 -15.01 -7.17 -24.95
N GLN A 7 -15.41 -6.50 -23.87
CA GLN A 7 -14.54 -5.90 -22.87
C GLN A 7 -14.09 -6.96 -21.86
N ALA A 8 -12.78 -7.16 -21.73
CA ALA A 8 -12.17 -8.00 -20.70
C ALA A 8 -12.16 -7.27 -19.34
N PRO A 9 -12.43 -7.97 -18.22
CA PRO A 9 -12.39 -7.38 -16.88
C PRO A 9 -10.96 -7.21 -16.36
N VAL A 10 -10.75 -6.09 -15.66
CA VAL A 10 -9.50 -5.66 -15.00
C VAL A 10 -9.17 -6.60 -13.83
N PRO A 11 -7.92 -7.05 -13.66
CA PRO A 11 -7.55 -7.95 -12.57
C PRO A 11 -7.51 -7.21 -11.23
N GLN A 12 -8.32 -7.70 -10.29
CA GLN A 12 -8.25 -7.35 -8.87
C GLN A 12 -7.07 -8.10 -8.25
N LEU A 13 -6.27 -7.40 -7.42
CA LEU A 13 -5.30 -8.01 -6.53
C LEU A 13 -6.05 -8.73 -5.42
N GLU A 14 -6.54 -9.93 -5.74
CA GLU A 14 -6.92 -10.93 -4.75
C GLU A 14 -5.65 -11.71 -4.42
N GLU A 15 -5.31 -11.81 -3.13
CA GLU A 15 -4.41 -12.87 -2.67
C GLU A 15 -4.98 -14.17 -3.23
N THR A 16 -4.30 -14.74 -4.22
CA THR A 16 -4.78 -15.94 -4.90
C THR A 16 -4.73 -17.08 -3.88
N GLU A 17 -5.83 -17.29 -3.18
CA GLU A 17 -6.16 -18.55 -2.53
C GLU A 17 -6.17 -19.58 -3.67
N LEU A 18 -5.03 -20.24 -3.87
CA LEU A 18 -4.91 -21.32 -4.84
C LEU A 18 -6.00 -22.33 -4.49
N SER A 19 -6.86 -22.66 -5.46
CA SER A 19 -7.88 -23.67 -5.21
C SER A 19 -7.21 -24.99 -4.85
N ASP A 20 -7.84 -25.80 -4.01
CA ASP A 20 -7.28 -27.09 -3.58
C ASP A 20 -6.87 -27.98 -4.77
N GLU A 21 -7.58 -27.84 -5.90
CA GLU A 21 -7.25 -28.52 -7.17
C GLU A 21 -5.92 -28.03 -7.77
N GLN A 22 -5.64 -26.73 -7.71
CA GLN A 22 -4.39 -26.15 -8.16
C GLN A 22 -3.22 -26.59 -7.27
N ILE A 23 -3.45 -26.70 -5.96
CA ILE A 23 -2.46 -27.21 -5.01
C ILE A 23 -2.12 -28.68 -5.29
N GLN A 24 -3.14 -29.52 -5.52
CA GLN A 24 -2.94 -30.94 -5.84
C GLN A 24 -2.17 -31.13 -7.15
N LYS A 25 -2.48 -30.33 -8.18
CA LYS A 25 -1.76 -30.38 -9.46
C LYS A 25 -0.28 -30.03 -9.31
N LEU A 26 0.02 -29.00 -8.52
CA LEU A 26 1.38 -28.55 -8.27
C LEU A 26 2.18 -29.60 -7.47
N LEU A 27 1.51 -30.31 -6.55
CA LEU A 27 2.11 -31.40 -5.78
C LEU A 27 2.43 -32.62 -6.65
N GLN A 28 1.52 -33.01 -7.57
CA GLN A 28 1.77 -34.09 -8.54
C GLN A 28 2.91 -33.74 -9.51
N GLU A 29 3.00 -32.49 -9.96
CA GLU A 29 4.09 -32.04 -10.83
C GLU A 29 5.45 -32.10 -10.12
N ALA A 30 5.48 -31.73 -8.84
CA ALA A 30 6.68 -31.83 -8.01
C ALA A 30 7.12 -33.30 -7.83
N GLU A 31 6.18 -34.23 -7.61
CA GLU A 31 6.45 -35.66 -7.51
C GLU A 31 7.08 -36.21 -8.81
N ALA A 32 6.53 -35.84 -9.97
CA ALA A 32 7.07 -36.26 -11.26
C ALA A 32 8.50 -35.77 -11.50
N ARG A 33 8.81 -34.51 -11.12
CA ARG A 33 10.19 -33.98 -11.19
C ARG A 33 11.14 -34.75 -10.29
N LEU A 34 10.71 -35.13 -9.09
CA LEU A 34 11.54 -35.90 -8.16
C LEU A 34 11.84 -37.29 -8.73
N LEU A 35 10.83 -38.00 -9.22
CA LEU A 35 11.03 -39.31 -9.85
C LEU A 35 11.95 -39.24 -11.08
N GLN A 36 11.83 -38.19 -11.89
CA GLN A 36 12.70 -37.99 -13.05
C GLN A 36 14.13 -37.61 -12.65
N SER A 37 14.31 -36.89 -11.54
CA SER A 37 15.65 -36.64 -10.98
C SER A 37 16.30 -37.92 -10.44
N VAL A 38 15.51 -38.81 -9.83
CA VAL A 38 16.00 -40.10 -9.32
C VAL A 38 16.41 -41.02 -10.45
N SER A 39 15.69 -41.05 -11.58
CA SER A 39 16.08 -41.87 -12.74
C SER A 39 17.40 -41.40 -13.36
N VAL A 40 17.65 -40.08 -13.45
CA VAL A 40 18.92 -39.50 -13.94
C VAL A 40 20.10 -39.80 -13.00
N VAL A 41 19.85 -39.88 -11.69
CA VAL A 41 20.87 -40.26 -10.69
C VAL A 41 21.17 -41.76 -10.72
N SER A 42 20.20 -42.62 -11.06
CA SER A 42 20.45 -44.06 -11.21
C SER A 42 21.18 -44.43 -12.52
N ASP A 43 20.99 -43.66 -13.60
CA ASP A 43 21.61 -43.93 -14.91
C ASP A 43 23.09 -43.49 -14.96
N SER A 44 23.52 -42.66 -13.99
CA SER A 44 24.92 -42.23 -13.85
C SER A 44 25.77 -43.17 -12.98
N LEU A 45 25.17 -44.20 -12.36
CA LEU A 45 25.90 -45.20 -11.55
C LEU A 45 26.17 -46.55 -12.25
N THR A 46 25.69 -46.77 -13.48
CA THR A 46 25.75 -48.09 -14.14
C THR A 46 26.69 -48.18 -15.35
N GLN A 47 27.46 -47.12 -15.67
CA GLN A 47 28.48 -47.16 -16.72
C GLN A 47 29.90 -47.17 -16.16
N ALA A 48 30.23 -48.20 -15.38
CA ALA A 48 31.63 -48.60 -15.18
C ALA A 48 31.71 -50.10 -14.89
N ASP A 49 32.46 -50.80 -15.74
CA ASP A 49 33.04 -52.13 -15.56
C ASP A 49 32.16 -53.37 -15.78
N SER A 50 31.97 -53.69 -17.06
CA SER A 50 31.76 -55.06 -17.53
C SER A 50 33.09 -55.84 -17.59
N ASN A 51 33.69 -56.19 -16.44
CA ASN A 51 34.52 -57.40 -16.33
C ASN A 51 34.98 -57.68 -14.89
N SER A 52 34.33 -58.65 -14.22
CA SER A 52 34.99 -59.68 -13.38
C SER A 52 33.96 -60.39 -12.50
N LYS A 53 33.88 -61.72 -12.66
CA LYS A 53 33.20 -62.62 -11.72
C LYS A 53 33.93 -62.57 -10.37
N ARG A 54 33.22 -62.30 -9.27
CA ARG A 54 33.52 -62.83 -7.91
C ARG A 54 32.38 -62.54 -6.91
N GLY A 55 32.27 -63.42 -5.92
CA GLY A 55 31.07 -63.72 -5.13
C GLY A 55 30.66 -62.70 -4.06
N PRO A 56 29.56 -62.97 -3.34
CA PRO A 56 28.89 -62.03 -2.46
C PRO A 56 29.66 -61.93 -1.13
N ASN A 57 29.81 -60.71 -0.61
CA ASN A 57 30.42 -60.35 0.69
C ASN A 57 31.93 -60.07 0.69
N SER A 58 32.35 -59.10 -0.11
CA SER A 58 33.59 -58.35 0.11
C SER A 58 33.30 -56.87 -0.04
N LEU A 59 33.39 -56.10 1.05
CA LEU A 59 33.32 -54.64 1.01
C LEU A 59 34.45 -54.12 0.10
N ARG A 60 34.09 -53.51 -1.04
CA ARG A 60 35.06 -52.87 -1.94
C ARG A 60 35.50 -51.55 -1.33
N ILE A 61 36.68 -51.52 -0.72
CA ILE A 61 37.36 -50.27 -0.40
C ILE A 61 38.09 -49.84 -1.69
N PRO A 62 37.80 -48.67 -2.28
CA PRO A 62 38.55 -48.17 -3.41
C PRO A 62 40.00 -47.93 -2.99
N THR A 63 40.95 -48.45 -3.76
CA THR A 63 42.37 -48.14 -3.57
C THR A 63 42.62 -46.73 -4.08
N LEU A 64 43.09 -45.84 -3.21
CA LEU A 64 43.56 -44.53 -3.62
C LEU A 64 44.90 -44.69 -4.35
N ASP A 65 44.93 -44.34 -5.63
CA ASP A 65 46.18 -44.27 -6.39
C ASP A 65 47.06 -43.14 -5.82
N ASN A 66 48.10 -43.51 -5.08
CA ASN A 66 49.08 -42.57 -4.50
C ASN A 66 49.91 -41.80 -5.55
N TYR A 67 49.58 -41.89 -6.85
CA TYR A 67 50.25 -41.13 -7.91
C TYR A 67 49.63 -39.74 -8.15
N ILE A 68 48.53 -39.41 -7.47
CA ILE A 68 47.98 -38.06 -7.48
C ILE A 68 48.59 -37.28 -6.32
N VAL A 69 49.76 -36.70 -6.57
CA VAL A 69 50.33 -35.69 -5.67
C VAL A 69 49.45 -34.45 -5.78
N GLU A 70 48.49 -34.30 -4.87
CA GLU A 70 47.74 -33.07 -4.73
C GLU A 70 48.73 -31.92 -4.50
N ARG A 71 48.85 -31.03 -5.49
CA ARG A 71 49.70 -29.85 -5.36
C ARG A 71 49.12 -28.93 -4.28
N PRO A 72 49.94 -28.39 -3.36
CA PRO A 72 49.44 -27.46 -2.35
C PRO A 72 48.83 -26.22 -3.02
N TYR A 73 47.72 -25.74 -2.47
CA TYR A 73 46.97 -24.57 -2.97
C TYR A 73 47.69 -23.24 -2.72
N VAL A 74 48.78 -23.27 -1.95
CA VAL A 74 49.66 -22.14 -1.64
C VAL A 74 51.03 -22.43 -2.22
N SER A 75 51.56 -21.49 -2.99
CA SER A 75 52.95 -21.50 -3.46
C SER A 75 53.69 -20.27 -2.92
N GLU A 76 54.96 -20.42 -2.60
CA GLU A 76 55.80 -19.31 -2.17
C GLU A 76 56.42 -18.62 -3.40
N LYS A 77 56.23 -17.31 -3.51
CA LYS A 77 56.90 -16.46 -4.49
C LYS A 77 57.45 -15.25 -3.74
N ASP A 78 58.74 -14.97 -3.90
CA ASP A 78 59.40 -13.81 -3.31
C ASP A 78 59.21 -13.69 -1.77
N ASN A 79 59.34 -14.81 -1.04
CA ASN A 79 59.11 -14.93 0.41
C ASN A 79 57.68 -14.56 0.87
N ILE A 80 56.71 -14.54 -0.04
CA ILE A 80 55.31 -14.26 0.25
C ILE A 80 54.46 -15.47 -0.18
N ALA A 81 53.69 -16.00 0.77
CA ALA A 81 52.72 -17.05 0.51
C ALA A 81 51.64 -16.53 -0.45
N THR A 82 51.65 -17.04 -1.69
CA THR A 82 50.70 -16.66 -2.73
C THR A 82 49.75 -17.81 -3.02
N ILE A 83 48.46 -17.53 -3.00
CA ILE A 83 47.41 -18.52 -3.29
C ILE A 83 47.14 -18.52 -4.80
N ASP A 84 46.94 -19.70 -5.38
CA ASP A 84 46.55 -19.86 -6.78
C ASP A 84 45.09 -19.43 -7.00
N LYS A 85 44.89 -18.12 -7.17
CA LYS A 85 43.60 -17.46 -7.42
C LYS A 85 42.64 -18.19 -8.39
N PRO A 86 43.07 -18.72 -9.56
CA PRO A 86 42.15 -19.40 -10.49
C PRO A 86 41.63 -20.74 -9.96
N ARG A 87 42.23 -21.31 -8.91
CA ARG A 87 41.79 -22.56 -8.27
C ARG A 87 40.86 -22.33 -7.08
N VAL A 88 40.90 -21.13 -6.48
CA VAL A 88 40.06 -20.75 -5.32
C VAL A 88 38.64 -20.43 -5.75
N VAL A 89 38.48 -19.73 -6.88
CA VAL A 89 37.18 -19.31 -7.38
C VAL A 89 36.95 -19.95 -8.74
N PRO A 90 35.91 -20.78 -8.91
CA PRO A 90 35.61 -21.35 -10.22
C PRO A 90 35.23 -20.25 -11.20
N ALA A 91 35.54 -20.47 -12.47
CA ALA A 91 35.32 -19.45 -13.51
C ALA A 91 33.84 -19.05 -13.67
N SER A 92 32.90 -19.88 -13.24
CA SER A 92 31.46 -19.57 -13.19
C SER A 92 31.16 -18.43 -12.23
N ASP A 93 31.67 -18.51 -11.01
CA ASP A 93 31.34 -17.59 -9.92
C ASP A 93 32.01 -16.24 -10.14
N LYS A 94 33.22 -16.26 -10.71
CA LYS A 94 33.90 -15.06 -11.18
C LYS A 94 33.09 -14.36 -12.28
N LYS A 95 32.55 -15.10 -13.25
CA LYS A 95 31.69 -14.52 -14.30
C LYS A 95 30.39 -13.95 -13.73
N LEU A 96 29.79 -14.59 -12.73
CA LEU A 96 28.57 -14.10 -12.06
C LEU A 96 28.82 -12.83 -11.23
N ALA A 97 30.02 -12.68 -10.65
CA ALA A 97 30.42 -11.49 -9.90
C ALA A 97 30.83 -10.33 -10.83
N ASP A 98 31.56 -10.63 -11.90
CA ASP A 98 32.06 -9.64 -12.86
C ASP A 98 30.97 -9.20 -13.86
N THR A 99 29.87 -9.94 -13.99
CA THR A 99 28.74 -9.50 -14.82
C THR A 99 27.95 -8.41 -14.11
N ILE A 100 27.92 -7.23 -14.73
CA ILE A 100 27.05 -6.13 -14.32
C ILE A 100 25.61 -6.62 -14.44
N ARG A 101 24.98 -6.92 -13.29
CA ARG A 101 23.54 -7.16 -13.26
C ARG A 101 22.87 -5.84 -13.62
N THR A 102 22.31 -5.77 -14.83
CA THR A 102 21.31 -4.76 -15.15
C THR A 102 20.12 -5.03 -14.23
N VAL A 103 20.01 -4.25 -13.14
CA VAL A 103 18.78 -4.20 -12.36
C VAL A 103 17.76 -3.62 -13.32
N VAL A 104 16.97 -4.49 -13.95
CA VAL A 104 15.77 -4.09 -14.65
C VAL A 104 14.87 -3.58 -13.53
N SER A 105 14.97 -2.28 -13.23
CA SER A 105 13.90 -1.59 -12.55
C SER A 105 12.70 -1.80 -13.46
N GLU A 106 11.76 -2.66 -13.04
CA GLU A 106 10.45 -2.71 -13.66
C GLU A 106 9.90 -1.29 -13.59
N ALA A 107 10.06 -0.56 -14.69
CA ALA A 107 9.41 0.72 -14.85
C ALA A 107 7.92 0.42 -14.63
N PRO A 108 7.23 1.19 -13.77
CA PRO A 108 5.80 0.97 -13.57
C PRO A 108 5.18 0.95 -14.96
N GLY A 109 4.51 -0.16 -15.29
CA GLY A 109 3.89 -0.35 -16.60
C GLY A 109 3.01 0.84 -16.95
N PRO A 110 2.67 1.05 -18.23
CA PRO A 110 1.85 2.19 -18.65
C PRO A 110 0.47 2.08 -18.00
N SER A 111 0.33 2.66 -16.80
CA SER A 111 -0.93 2.74 -16.07
C SER A 111 -1.81 3.70 -16.86
N GLN A 112 -2.95 3.16 -17.26
CA GLN A 112 -3.97 3.84 -18.04
C GLN A 112 -4.39 5.16 -17.36
N ASP A 113 -4.64 6.17 -18.19
CA ASP A 113 -5.25 7.47 -17.91
C ASP A 113 -4.34 8.60 -17.34
N ASN A 114 -3.22 8.84 -18.03
CA ASN A 114 -2.24 9.89 -17.72
C ASN A 114 -2.61 11.29 -18.26
N ASN A 115 -3.60 11.94 -17.67
CA ASN A 115 -3.69 13.42 -17.75
C ASN A 115 -3.52 14.11 -16.39
N ALA A 116 -3.55 13.34 -15.29
CA ALA A 116 -3.30 13.88 -13.96
C ALA A 116 -1.91 13.46 -13.49
N LYS A 117 -1.05 14.44 -13.23
CA LYS A 117 0.25 14.18 -12.61
C LYS A 117 -0.03 13.56 -11.23
N PRO A 118 0.60 12.43 -10.87
CA PRO A 118 0.38 11.78 -9.57
C PRO A 118 0.82 12.67 -8.40
N THR A 119 1.70 13.61 -8.70
CA THR A 119 2.46 14.40 -7.75
C THR A 119 2.61 15.82 -8.29
N SER A 120 2.60 16.82 -7.40
CA SER A 120 2.71 18.25 -7.75
C SER A 120 4.04 18.63 -8.41
N GLY A 121 5.02 17.72 -8.40
CA GLY A 121 6.36 17.85 -8.97
C GLY A 121 7.45 18.13 -7.92
N PRO A 122 8.73 18.15 -8.34
CA PRO A 122 9.87 18.37 -7.46
C PRO A 122 9.89 19.77 -6.81
N GLU A 123 9.38 20.78 -7.52
CA GLU A 123 9.27 22.17 -7.03
C GLU A 123 8.46 22.28 -5.74
N TRP A 124 7.54 21.34 -5.50
CA TRP A 124 6.74 21.27 -4.29
C TRP A 124 6.89 19.92 -3.58
N PHE A 125 8.15 19.51 -3.42
CA PHE A 125 8.59 18.34 -2.64
C PHE A 125 7.75 17.08 -2.86
N ASN A 126 7.31 16.88 -4.10
CA ASN A 126 6.50 15.74 -4.47
C ASN A 126 5.21 15.57 -3.63
N LEU A 127 4.48 16.67 -3.37
CA LEU A 127 3.17 16.60 -2.71
C LEU A 127 2.20 15.69 -3.51
N PRO A 128 1.58 14.68 -2.87
CA PRO A 128 0.72 13.73 -3.55
C PRO A 128 -0.60 14.38 -3.98
N LYS A 129 -1.21 13.81 -5.01
CA LYS A 129 -2.55 14.18 -5.46
C LYS A 129 -3.58 13.90 -4.37
N THR A 130 -4.58 14.76 -4.25
CA THR A 130 -5.63 14.64 -3.25
C THR A 130 -6.55 13.46 -3.54
N ASP A 131 -6.58 12.50 -2.62
CA ASP A 131 -7.57 11.42 -2.62
C ASP A 131 -8.85 11.88 -1.93
N LEU A 132 -9.92 12.08 -2.70
CA LEU A 132 -11.16 12.64 -2.20
C LEU A 132 -12.02 11.61 -1.44
N THR A 133 -11.55 11.20 -0.25
CA THR A 133 -12.33 10.39 0.67
C THR A 133 -13.54 11.17 1.21
N PRO A 134 -14.64 10.50 1.61
CA PRO A 134 -15.80 11.20 2.16
C PRO A 134 -15.48 11.94 3.47
N GLN A 135 -14.50 11.47 4.25
CA GLN A 135 -14.03 12.13 5.46
C GLN A 135 -13.31 13.44 5.10
N LEU A 136 -12.32 13.36 4.21
CA LEU A 136 -11.57 14.53 3.74
C LEU A 136 -12.46 15.57 3.08
N LYS A 137 -13.47 15.13 2.31
CA LYS A 137 -14.45 16.04 1.70
C LYS A 137 -15.19 16.87 2.75
N ARG A 138 -15.58 16.27 3.88
CA ARG A 138 -16.24 16.98 4.99
C ARG A 138 -15.27 17.94 5.67
N ASP A 139 -14.04 17.52 5.91
CA ASP A 139 -13.00 18.36 6.51
C ASP A 139 -12.68 19.58 5.62
N LEU A 140 -12.55 19.39 4.31
CA LEU A 140 -12.35 20.48 3.34
C LEU A 140 -13.55 21.43 3.31
N GLN A 141 -14.77 20.90 3.37
CA GLN A 141 -15.98 21.72 3.45
C GLN A 141 -16.00 22.52 4.75
N LEU A 142 -15.58 21.93 5.87
CA LEU A 142 -15.47 22.59 7.17
C LEU A 142 -14.45 23.74 7.11
N LEU A 143 -13.27 23.50 6.54
CA LEU A 143 -12.24 24.52 6.32
C LEU A 143 -12.75 25.69 5.48
N ARG A 144 -13.53 25.41 4.42
CA ARG A 144 -14.18 26.44 3.63
C ARG A 144 -15.14 27.31 4.45
N MET A 145 -15.86 26.69 5.38
CA MET A 145 -16.83 27.33 6.27
C MET A 145 -16.23 27.78 7.61
N ARG A 146 -14.90 27.84 7.74
CA ARG A 146 -14.21 28.16 9.01
C ARG A 146 -14.66 29.48 9.67
N SER A 147 -15.13 30.45 8.88
CA SER A 147 -15.66 31.73 9.37
C SER A 147 -16.98 31.59 10.14
N VAL A 148 -17.69 30.48 9.97
CA VAL A 148 -18.97 30.23 10.64
C VAL A 148 -18.77 29.53 11.99
N LEU A 149 -17.60 28.88 12.17
CA LEU A 149 -17.32 28.06 13.34
C LEU A 149 -17.20 28.91 14.61
N ASP A 150 -16.38 29.94 14.55
CA ASP A 150 -16.17 30.86 15.67
C ASP A 150 -16.65 32.26 15.27
N PRO A 151 -17.67 32.83 15.95
CA PRO A 151 -18.17 34.18 15.66
C PRO A 151 -17.14 35.29 15.93
N LYS A 152 -16.08 35.01 16.70
CA LYS A 152 -15.04 35.99 17.03
C LYS A 152 -13.86 35.96 16.05
N ARG A 153 -13.74 34.89 15.25
CA ARG A 153 -12.64 34.74 14.29
C ARG A 153 -13.11 35.02 12.87
N HIS A 154 -12.68 36.18 12.36
CA HIS A 154 -12.94 36.59 10.99
C HIS A 154 -11.74 36.24 10.11
N TYR A 155 -11.96 35.40 9.11
CA TYR A 155 -10.93 34.98 8.15
C TYR A 155 -11.07 35.73 6.84
N LYS A 156 -9.96 35.83 6.09
CA LYS A 156 -9.99 36.30 4.70
C LYS A 156 -10.93 35.41 3.88
N LYS A 157 -11.88 36.05 3.19
CA LYS A 157 -12.86 35.37 2.36
C LYS A 157 -12.19 34.85 1.09
N ASP A 158 -12.27 33.54 0.91
CA ASP A 158 -12.04 32.95 -0.39
C ASP A 158 -13.33 33.11 -1.22
N ASN A 159 -13.24 33.74 -2.39
CA ASN A 159 -14.39 34.01 -3.26
C ASN A 159 -14.61 32.90 -4.31
N GLY A 160 -13.75 31.87 -4.33
CA GLY A 160 -13.88 30.75 -5.25
C GLY A 160 -15.09 29.86 -4.99
N LYS A 161 -15.56 29.20 -6.07
CA LYS A 161 -16.41 28.01 -5.96
C LYS A 161 -15.64 26.94 -5.19
N PHE A 162 -16.34 26.19 -4.33
CA PHE A 162 -15.69 25.12 -3.57
C PHE A 162 -15.14 24.06 -4.52
N LYS A 163 -13.83 24.07 -4.73
CA LYS A 163 -13.07 23.05 -5.45
C LYS A 163 -12.02 22.51 -4.47
N PRO A 164 -12.02 21.21 -4.15
CA PRO A 164 -10.93 20.60 -3.41
C PRO A 164 -9.59 20.91 -4.09
N PRO A 165 -8.51 21.15 -3.31
CA PRO A 165 -7.19 21.32 -3.89
C PRO A 165 -6.78 20.05 -4.66
N GLU A 166 -6.08 20.21 -5.77
CA GLU A 166 -5.66 19.08 -6.63
C GLU A 166 -4.62 18.19 -5.92
N TYR A 167 -3.73 18.81 -5.14
CA TYR A 167 -2.72 18.14 -4.32
C TYR A 167 -2.92 18.57 -2.86
N SER A 168 -2.97 17.61 -1.94
CA SER A 168 -3.11 17.88 -0.51
C SER A 168 -2.68 16.68 0.32
N GLN A 169 -2.31 16.96 1.57
CA GLN A 169 -1.95 15.96 2.55
C GLN A 169 -2.53 16.37 3.90
N VAL A 170 -3.00 15.37 4.66
CA VAL A 170 -3.44 15.57 6.05
C VAL A 170 -2.25 15.29 6.95
N GLY A 171 -1.93 16.26 7.80
CA GLY A 171 -0.85 16.16 8.79
C GLY A 171 -1.35 16.48 10.19
N THR A 172 -0.61 16.03 11.19
CA THR A 172 -0.84 16.33 12.60
C THR A 172 0.27 17.22 13.12
N ILE A 173 -0.08 18.24 13.91
CA ILE A 173 0.90 19.14 14.51
C ILE A 173 1.68 18.39 15.58
N VAL A 174 3.00 18.38 15.47
CA VAL A 174 3.91 17.91 16.52
C VAL A 174 4.26 19.11 17.39
N GLU A 175 3.75 19.11 18.61
CA GLU A 175 3.95 20.18 19.60
C GLU A 175 5.44 20.32 19.96
N GLY A 176 5.90 21.55 20.17
CA GLY A 176 7.27 21.83 20.59
C GLY A 176 7.56 21.37 22.03
N PRO A 177 8.82 21.07 22.38
CA PRO A 177 9.20 20.60 23.71
C PRO A 177 9.01 21.64 24.82
N THR A 178 8.74 22.90 24.49
CA THR A 178 8.57 24.00 25.46
C THR A 178 7.12 24.30 25.81
N GLU A 179 6.14 23.74 25.10
CA GLU A 179 4.72 24.16 25.18
C GLU A 179 3.83 23.15 25.91
N PHE A 180 4.21 22.76 27.13
CA PHE A 180 3.52 21.69 27.87
C PHE A 180 2.10 22.02 28.34
N PHE A 181 1.83 23.25 28.78
CA PHE A 181 0.58 23.58 29.49
C PHE A 181 -0.43 24.38 28.66
N SER A 182 -0.02 25.02 27.57
CA SER A 182 -0.88 25.93 26.80
C SER A 182 -1.29 25.36 25.45
N ALA A 183 -0.33 24.99 24.61
CA ALA A 183 -0.61 24.57 23.24
C ALA A 183 -0.88 23.07 23.12
N ARG A 184 -0.44 22.28 24.10
CA ARG A 184 -0.56 20.83 24.07
C ARG A 184 -1.98 20.34 24.31
N ILE A 185 -2.46 19.50 23.40
CA ILE A 185 -3.77 18.87 23.49
C ILE A 185 -3.64 17.55 24.27
N SER A 186 -4.49 17.34 25.27
CA SER A 186 -4.53 16.10 26.04
C SER A 186 -4.89 14.91 25.14
N ASN A 187 -4.41 13.71 25.45
CA ASN A 187 -4.69 12.52 24.62
C ASN A 187 -6.19 12.21 24.46
N LYS A 188 -7.03 12.67 25.39
CA LYS A 188 -8.48 12.45 25.36
C LYS A 188 -9.19 13.40 24.38
N ASP A 189 -8.62 14.59 24.20
CA ASP A 189 -9.16 15.63 23.35
C ASP A 189 -8.61 15.53 21.91
N ARG A 190 -7.50 14.80 21.71
CA ARG A 190 -6.96 14.48 20.39
C ARG A 190 -7.95 13.64 19.58
N ARG A 191 -8.38 14.18 18.44
CA ARG A 191 -9.28 13.53 17.47
C ARG A 191 -8.55 13.19 16.17
N LYS A 192 -9.15 12.34 15.34
CA LYS A 192 -8.57 11.92 14.07
C LYS A 192 -8.86 12.90 12.93
N THR A 193 -10.02 13.56 12.97
CA THR A 193 -10.48 14.47 11.91
C THR A 193 -10.87 15.83 12.46
N PHE A 194 -10.84 16.86 11.61
CA PHE A 194 -11.22 18.23 12.01
C PHE A 194 -12.71 18.33 12.34
N VAL A 195 -13.55 17.57 11.63
CA VAL A 195 -14.99 17.51 11.92
C VAL A 195 -15.26 16.92 13.30
N GLU A 196 -14.57 15.84 13.69
CA GLU A 196 -14.71 15.27 15.04
C GLU A 196 -14.33 16.27 16.14
N GLU A 197 -13.23 16.99 15.95
CA GLU A 197 -12.79 18.03 16.89
C GLU A 197 -13.84 19.14 17.02
N ALA A 198 -14.35 19.65 15.89
CA ALA A 198 -15.39 20.66 15.86
C ALA A 198 -16.70 20.19 16.52
N LEU A 199 -17.07 18.92 16.34
CA LEU A 199 -18.24 18.34 17.00
C LEU A 199 -18.04 18.23 18.52
N SER A 200 -16.85 17.83 18.97
CA SER A 200 -16.54 17.76 20.41
C SER A 200 -16.51 19.13 21.09
N THR A 201 -16.12 20.16 20.35
CA THR A 201 -16.19 21.56 20.82
C THR A 201 -17.64 22.01 20.89
N GLU A 202 -18.47 21.65 19.91
CA GLU A 202 -19.89 22.02 19.90
C GLU A 202 -20.70 21.30 20.98
N THR A 203 -20.39 20.05 21.33
CA THR A 203 -21.08 19.39 22.46
C THR A 203 -20.89 20.17 23.76
N SER A 204 -19.79 20.91 23.89
CA SER A 204 -19.51 21.77 25.04
C SER A 204 -20.12 23.18 24.90
N ASN A 205 -20.13 23.76 23.69
CA ASN A 205 -20.57 25.14 23.45
C ASN A 205 -22.09 25.28 23.21
N GLY A 206 -22.72 24.28 22.57
CA GLY A 206 -24.16 24.25 22.25
C GLY A 206 -24.64 25.38 21.31
N ARG A 207 -23.71 26.11 20.69
CA ARG A 207 -23.98 27.35 19.97
C ARG A 207 -24.55 27.09 18.60
N PHE A 208 -24.05 26.09 17.88
CA PHE A 208 -24.63 25.70 16.59
C PHE A 208 -26.04 25.18 16.76
N LYS A 209 -26.33 24.40 17.80
CA LYS A 209 -27.70 23.96 18.09
C LYS A 209 -28.66 25.13 18.29
N ARG A 210 -28.28 26.10 19.14
CA ARG A 210 -29.08 27.31 19.38
C ARG A 210 -29.27 28.13 18.11
N LYS A 211 -28.18 28.43 17.39
CA LYS A 211 -28.23 29.25 16.18
C LYS A 211 -29.01 28.58 15.05
N TYR A 212 -28.90 27.26 14.94
CA TYR A 212 -29.69 26.47 14.02
C TYR A 212 -31.18 26.62 14.31
N GLY A 213 -31.60 26.50 15.58
CA GLY A 213 -32.98 26.74 16.01
C GLY A 213 -33.50 28.12 15.61
N GLU A 214 -32.77 29.18 15.97
CA GLU A 214 -33.11 30.56 15.59
C GLU A 214 -33.29 30.72 14.06
N ILE A 215 -32.39 30.11 13.28
CA ILE A 215 -32.46 30.15 11.81
C ILE A 215 -33.67 29.36 11.29
N GLN A 216 -33.98 28.20 11.88
CA GLN A 216 -35.14 27.40 11.48
C GLN A 216 -36.45 28.12 11.81
N ASP A 217 -36.55 28.75 12.97
CA ASP A 217 -37.71 29.54 13.38
C ASP A 217 -37.91 30.74 12.44
N ALA A 218 -36.82 31.47 12.14
CA ALA A 218 -36.86 32.56 11.18
C ALA A 218 -37.27 32.09 9.78
N LYS A 219 -36.72 30.96 9.30
CA LYS A 219 -37.06 30.40 7.98
C LYS A 219 -38.46 29.81 7.91
N THR A 220 -38.99 29.30 9.01
CA THR A 220 -40.32 28.67 9.09
C THR A 220 -41.42 29.69 9.37
N SER A 221 -41.07 30.86 9.90
CA SER A 221 -42.00 31.98 10.10
C SER A 221 -42.75 32.32 8.80
N GLY A 222 -44.07 32.55 8.92
CA GLY A 222 -44.93 32.93 7.79
C GLY A 222 -45.18 31.86 6.71
N ARG A 223 -44.65 30.63 6.86
CA ARG A 223 -44.80 29.55 5.87
C ARG A 223 -46.10 28.75 6.04
N LYS A 224 -46.12 27.52 5.54
CA LYS A 224 -47.30 26.64 5.55
C LYS A 224 -47.90 26.43 6.93
N ALA A 225 -47.08 26.29 7.98
CA ALA A 225 -47.56 26.10 9.35
C ALA A 225 -48.36 27.32 9.84
N HIS A 226 -47.85 28.53 9.60
CA HIS A 226 -48.54 29.79 9.92
C HIS A 226 -49.85 29.93 9.12
N TYR A 227 -49.83 29.60 7.83
CA TYR A 227 -51.06 29.62 7.02
C TYR A 227 -52.11 28.62 7.50
N LYS A 228 -51.69 27.39 7.87
CA LYS A 228 -52.58 26.37 8.41
C LYS A 228 -53.17 26.80 9.76
N SER A 229 -52.38 27.39 10.65
CA SER A 229 -52.90 27.89 11.94
C SER A 229 -53.90 29.02 11.74
N LEU A 230 -53.67 29.93 10.79
CA LEU A 230 -54.60 31.01 10.45
C LEU A 230 -55.92 30.47 9.86
N LYS A 231 -55.85 29.48 8.96
CA LYS A 231 -57.03 28.77 8.47
C LYS A 231 -57.78 28.06 9.58
N GLY A 232 -57.07 27.34 10.46
CA GLY A 232 -57.66 26.64 11.61
C GLY A 232 -58.41 27.59 12.55
N ARG A 233 -57.85 28.77 12.83
CA ARG A 233 -58.51 29.83 13.59
C ARG A 233 -59.78 30.33 12.89
N ARG A 234 -59.75 30.50 11.57
CA ARG A 234 -60.91 30.94 10.76
C ARG A 234 -62.04 29.90 10.72
N THR A 235 -61.71 28.61 10.68
CA THR A 235 -62.71 27.53 10.68
C THR A 235 -63.23 27.20 12.08
N GLY A 236 -62.39 27.35 13.12
CA GLY A 236 -62.75 27.09 14.51
C GLY A 236 -63.81 28.05 15.06
N ASN A 237 -63.77 29.33 14.65
CA ASN A 237 -64.77 30.34 15.06
C ASN A 237 -66.16 30.14 14.44
N LYS A 238 -66.33 29.22 13.48
CA LYS A 238 -67.62 28.99 12.80
C LYS A 238 -68.54 27.99 13.52
N LYS A 239 -68.09 27.38 14.63
CA LYS A 239 -68.85 26.36 15.39
C LYS A 239 -69.65 26.91 16.59
N PHE A 240 -69.63 28.22 16.84
CA PHE A 240 -70.32 28.85 17.99
C PHE A 240 -71.22 30.05 17.57
N GLY A 241 -71.82 30.00 16.38
CA GLY A 241 -72.78 31.00 15.92
C GLY A 241 -74.03 30.35 15.37
#